data_AF-A7F7K5-F1
#
_entry.id   AF-A7F7K5-F1
#
_cell.length_a   1.000
_cell.length_b   1.000
_cell.length_c   1.000
_cell.angle_alpha   90.00
_cell.angle_beta   90.00
_cell.angle_gamma   90.00
#
_symmetry.space_group_name_H-M   'P 1'
#
loop_
_entity.id
_entity.type
_entity.pdbx_description
1 polymer ?
#
loop_
_entity_poly.entity_id
_entity_poly.type
_entity_poly.pdbx_seq_one_letter_code
_entity_poly.pdbx_strand_id
1 'polypeptide(L)'
;MDNKKTKTIYQLDTPFTTVQCILSPIGSYRSNHIIPSKGKRSKKRKRRDSKAGNEKSSETPPPPEISSHIVTGLNSIHRMLEESSKKVLDTKANPDYPKSETSPQTKDVFKPDSHFSAIFVARSDQPPILNSHLPQIIATASKAHPTKPSTRLVQLPKGSEIRIAAALGLSRVSFLGILDDSPNSKALVDLIRDCVEEIQIPWLDEARKTEYLGTKINSIQTSIGAVKAK
;
A
#
# COMPACT_ATOMS: atom_id res chain seq x y z
N MET A 1 -25.98 -34.25 -27.08
CA MET A 1 -24.65 -34.80 -26.67
C MET A 1 -23.68 -33.64 -26.77
N ASP A 2 -23.58 -32.86 -25.69
CA ASP A 2 -22.86 -31.58 -25.72
C ASP A 2 -21.37 -31.81 -25.51
N ASN A 3 -20.59 -31.63 -26.57
CA ASN A 3 -19.13 -31.73 -26.55
C ASN A 3 -18.51 -30.58 -25.73
N LYS A 4 -18.33 -30.79 -24.43
CA LYS A 4 -17.51 -29.92 -23.58
C LYS A 4 -16.04 -30.11 -23.93
N LYS A 5 -15.50 -29.20 -24.75
CA LYS A 5 -14.06 -29.11 -25.04
C LYS A 5 -13.32 -28.73 -23.75
N THR A 6 -12.50 -29.63 -23.23
CA THR A 6 -11.57 -29.35 -22.15
C THR A 6 -10.38 -28.57 -22.69
N LYS A 7 -10.03 -27.46 -22.03
CA LYS A 7 -8.82 -26.68 -22.31
C LYS A 7 -7.90 -26.75 -21.11
N THR A 8 -6.69 -27.26 -21.30
CA THR A 8 -5.62 -27.22 -20.31
C THR A 8 -4.96 -25.84 -20.37
N ILE A 9 -5.15 -25.04 -19.33
CA ILE A 9 -4.51 -23.72 -19.20
C ILE A 9 -3.28 -23.91 -18.33
N TYR A 10 -2.10 -23.69 -18.92
CA TYR A 10 -0.85 -23.63 -18.15
C TYR A 10 -0.75 -22.26 -17.49
N GLN A 11 -0.81 -22.24 -16.16
CA GLN A 11 -0.64 -21.03 -15.36
C GLN A 11 0.80 -20.97 -14.87
N LEU A 12 1.53 -19.90 -15.20
CA LEU A 12 2.83 -19.62 -14.59
C LEU A 12 2.62 -19.18 -13.15
N ASP A 13 3.27 -19.88 -12.21
CA ASP A 13 3.37 -19.49 -10.81
C ASP A 13 4.23 -18.23 -10.70
N THR A 14 3.57 -17.10 -10.84
CA THR A 14 4.16 -15.80 -10.55
C THR A 14 4.17 -15.59 -9.04
N PRO A 15 5.12 -14.83 -8.48
CA PRO A 15 5.18 -14.52 -7.05
C PRO A 15 3.90 -13.86 -6.51
N PHE A 16 3.04 -13.37 -7.41
CA PHE A 16 1.71 -12.83 -7.10
C PHE A 16 0.73 -13.88 -6.58
N THR A 17 0.87 -15.15 -6.96
CA THR A 17 0.05 -16.26 -6.43
C THR A 17 0.29 -16.41 -4.92
N THR A 18 1.54 -16.32 -4.50
CA THR A 18 1.95 -16.38 -3.09
C THR A 18 1.36 -15.23 -2.29
N VAL A 19 1.32 -14.00 -2.83
CA VAL A 19 0.64 -12.86 -2.19
C VAL A 19 -0.85 -13.17 -2.00
N GLN A 20 -1.51 -13.75 -3.00
CA GLN A 20 -2.93 -14.08 -2.92
C GLN A 20 -3.24 -15.11 -1.82
N CYS A 21 -2.38 -16.13 -1.67
CA CYS A 21 -2.50 -17.12 -0.62
C CYS A 21 -2.40 -16.50 0.79
N ILE A 22 -1.49 -15.55 0.99
CA ILE A 22 -1.32 -14.85 2.29
C ILE A 22 -2.55 -13.98 2.61
N LEU A 23 -3.21 -13.41 1.60
CA LEU A 23 -4.36 -12.52 1.78
C LEU A 23 -5.70 -13.27 1.93
N SER A 24 -5.80 -14.51 1.44
CA SER A 24 -7.05 -15.30 1.46
C SER A 24 -7.70 -15.41 2.86
N PRO A 25 -6.97 -15.65 3.96
CA PRO A 25 -7.55 -15.72 5.30
C PRO A 25 -8.25 -14.41 5.72
N ILE A 26 -7.72 -13.26 5.29
CA ILE A 26 -8.28 -11.94 5.60
C ILE A 26 -9.60 -11.74 4.86
N GLY A 27 -9.67 -12.10 3.57
CA GLY A 27 -10.90 -12.05 2.80
C GLY A 27 -11.99 -12.95 3.36
N SER A 28 -11.65 -14.20 3.71
CA SER A 28 -12.59 -15.14 4.33
C SER A 28 -13.15 -14.60 5.65
N TYR A 29 -12.29 -14.02 6.50
CA TYR A 29 -12.72 -13.40 7.75
C TYR A 29 -13.67 -12.21 7.51
N ARG A 30 -13.32 -11.31 6.58
CA ARG A 30 -14.15 -10.15 6.24
C ARG A 30 -15.50 -10.55 5.65
N SER A 31 -15.52 -11.56 4.78
CA SER A 31 -16.75 -12.08 4.17
C SER A 31 -17.69 -12.69 5.20
N ASN A 32 -17.16 -13.44 6.16
CA ASN A 32 -17.97 -14.21 7.11
C ASN A 32 -18.39 -13.40 8.34
N HIS A 33 -17.57 -12.42 8.76
CA HIS A 33 -17.74 -11.72 10.03
C HIS A 33 -17.96 -10.21 9.92
N ILE A 34 -17.69 -9.59 8.77
CA ILE A 34 -17.92 -8.15 8.57
C ILE A 34 -19.12 -7.95 7.66
N ILE A 35 -20.22 -7.44 8.23
CA ILE A 35 -21.39 -7.09 7.45
C ILE A 35 -21.03 -5.87 6.59
N PRO A 36 -21.05 -5.97 5.24
CA PRO A 36 -20.74 -4.84 4.39
C PRO A 36 -21.80 -3.75 4.62
N SER A 37 -21.35 -2.50 4.77
CA SER A 37 -22.27 -1.39 4.97
C SER A 37 -23.21 -1.29 3.77
N LYS A 38 -24.50 -1.58 3.97
CA LYS A 38 -25.50 -1.36 2.93
C LYS A 38 -25.65 0.15 2.84
N GLY A 39 -25.12 0.75 1.76
CA GLY A 39 -25.00 2.20 1.59
C GLY A 39 -26.27 3.01 1.92
N LYS A 40 -26.14 4.33 2.07
CA LYS A 40 -27.19 5.23 2.59
C LYS A 40 -28.58 5.03 1.96
N ARG A 41 -28.64 4.61 0.68
CA ARG A 41 -29.91 4.33 -0.04
C ARG A 41 -30.68 3.13 0.51
N SER A 42 -30.01 2.11 1.04
CA SER A 42 -30.66 0.95 1.67
C SER A 42 -31.31 1.29 3.01
N LYS A 43 -30.71 2.23 3.75
CA LYS A 43 -31.15 2.68 5.07
C LYS A 43 -32.50 3.42 4.98
N LYS A 44 -32.76 4.11 3.86
CA LYS A 44 -34.04 4.77 3.57
C LYS A 44 -35.15 3.75 3.25
N ARG A 45 -34.82 2.60 2.64
CA ARG A 45 -35.79 1.51 2.36
C ARG A 45 -36.13 0.71 3.62
N LYS A 46 -35.14 0.42 4.47
CA LYS A 46 -35.37 -0.27 5.77
C LYS A 46 -36.16 0.54 6.81
N ARG A 47 -36.25 1.87 6.67
CA ARG A 47 -37.10 2.70 7.55
C ARG A 47 -38.61 2.44 7.38
N ARG A 48 -39.04 1.72 6.34
CA ARG A 48 -40.44 1.35 6.14
C ARG A 48 -40.82 -0.06 6.62
N ASP A 49 -39.85 -0.95 6.84
CA ASP A 49 -40.14 -2.39 6.95
C ASP A 49 -39.68 -3.11 8.24
N SER A 50 -39.18 -2.45 9.30
CA SER A 50 -38.84 -3.19 10.53
C SER A 50 -38.90 -2.37 11.83
N LYS A 51 -40.10 -2.37 12.44
CA LYS A 51 -40.29 -2.40 13.90
C LYS A 51 -40.43 -3.87 14.30
N ALA A 52 -39.33 -4.62 14.32
CA ALA A 52 -39.22 -5.95 14.94
C ALA A 52 -37.76 -6.44 14.88
N GLY A 53 -37.26 -6.95 16.01
CA GLY A 53 -36.17 -7.92 16.04
C GLY A 53 -34.77 -7.34 16.25
N ASN A 54 -34.45 -7.09 17.51
CA ASN A 54 -33.13 -6.81 18.03
C ASN A 54 -32.27 -8.09 18.14
N GLU A 55 -30.95 -7.89 18.17
CA GLU A 55 -29.90 -8.76 18.74
C GLU A 55 -29.61 -10.15 18.11
N LYS A 56 -28.52 -10.20 17.33
CA LYS A 56 -27.55 -11.30 17.38
C LYS A 56 -26.16 -10.71 17.60
N SER A 57 -25.77 -10.64 18.86
CA SER A 57 -24.38 -10.54 19.31
C SER A 57 -23.69 -11.88 19.00
N SER A 58 -23.17 -12.05 17.80
CA SER A 58 -22.19 -13.11 17.55
C SER A 58 -20.84 -12.60 18.02
N GLU A 59 -20.24 -13.26 19.00
CA GLU A 59 -18.82 -13.12 19.33
C GLU A 59 -18.02 -13.19 18.02
N THR A 60 -17.51 -12.06 17.57
CA THR A 60 -16.65 -12.02 16.39
C THR A 60 -15.32 -12.65 16.80
N PRO A 61 -14.87 -13.74 16.13
CA PRO A 61 -13.57 -14.31 16.42
C PRO A 61 -12.47 -13.25 16.26
N PRO A 62 -11.33 -13.37 16.96
CA PRO A 62 -10.26 -12.40 16.81
C PRO A 62 -9.84 -12.29 15.34
N PRO A 63 -9.54 -11.07 14.84
CA PRO A 63 -9.06 -10.91 13.49
C PRO A 63 -7.75 -11.70 13.30
N PRO A 64 -7.50 -12.24 12.10
CA PRO A 64 -6.29 -13.01 11.85
C PRO A 64 -5.06 -12.14 12.13
N GLU A 65 -4.04 -12.70 12.77
CA GLU A 65 -2.81 -11.98 13.17
C GLU A 65 -2.19 -11.21 12.00
N ILE A 66 -2.24 -11.81 10.80
CA ILE A 66 -1.75 -11.26 9.53
C ILE A 66 -2.40 -9.90 9.21
N SER A 67 -3.65 -9.67 9.60
CA SER A 67 -4.36 -8.41 9.33
C SER A 67 -3.72 -7.18 9.99
N SER A 68 -3.03 -7.37 11.11
CA SER A 68 -2.33 -6.29 11.82
C SER A 68 -1.03 -5.87 11.13
N HIS A 69 -0.48 -6.73 10.27
CA HIS A 69 0.79 -6.52 9.59
C HIS A 69 0.65 -6.10 8.13
N ILE A 70 -0.58 -5.93 7.65
CA ILE A 70 -0.89 -5.58 6.27
C ILE A 70 -1.59 -4.23 6.24
N VAL A 71 -1.02 -3.30 5.48
CA VAL A 71 -1.53 -1.93 5.31
C VAL A 71 -2.05 -1.80 3.90
N THR A 72 -3.31 -1.38 3.74
CA THR A 72 -3.94 -1.21 2.44
C THR A 72 -4.27 0.25 2.18
N GLY A 73 -3.97 0.72 0.98
CA GLY A 73 -4.33 2.06 0.53
C GLY A 73 -3.17 3.06 0.57
N LEU A 74 -3.19 3.99 -0.38
CA LEU A 74 -2.11 4.96 -0.59
C LEU A 74 -1.90 5.86 0.63
N ASN A 75 -2.96 6.47 1.15
CA ASN A 75 -2.86 7.45 2.24
C ASN A 75 -2.33 6.83 3.53
N SER A 76 -2.74 5.60 3.85
CA SER A 76 -2.27 4.89 5.04
C SER A 76 -0.79 4.57 4.93
N ILE A 77 -0.34 4.06 3.77
CA ILE A 77 1.07 3.80 3.50
C ILE A 77 1.88 5.10 3.52
N HIS A 78 1.37 6.15 2.88
CA HIS A 78 2.03 7.45 2.84
C HIS A 78 2.23 8.04 4.23
N ARG A 79 1.17 8.09 5.05
CA ARG A 79 1.22 8.60 6.42
C ARG A 79 2.25 7.83 7.26
N MET A 80 2.30 6.50 7.15
CA MET A 80 3.28 5.70 7.86
C MET A 80 4.72 5.95 7.39
N LEU A 81 4.94 6.10 6.08
CA LEU A 81 6.27 6.43 5.52
C LEU A 81 6.71 7.84 5.92
N GLU A 82 5.80 8.80 5.94
CA GLU A 82 6.05 10.17 6.42
C GLU A 82 6.42 10.21 7.90
N GLU A 83 5.65 9.52 8.75
CA GLU A 83 5.91 9.41 10.19
C GLU A 83 7.28 8.75 10.45
N SER A 84 7.61 7.70 9.70
CA SER A 84 8.92 7.03 9.77
C SER A 84 10.07 7.96 9.38
N SER A 85 9.89 8.75 8.32
CA SER A 85 10.90 9.72 7.86
C SER A 85 11.10 10.88 8.84
N LYS A 86 10.06 11.33 9.55
CA LYS A 86 10.16 12.41 10.55
C LYS A 86 10.98 12.02 11.77
N LYS A 87 10.89 10.75 12.21
CA LYS A 87 11.60 10.23 13.40
C LYS A 87 13.13 10.46 13.33
N VAL A 88 13.70 10.50 12.12
CA VAL A 88 15.13 10.77 11.88
C VAL A 88 15.52 12.19 12.25
N LEU A 89 14.67 13.16 11.90
CA LEU A 89 14.95 14.58 12.12
C LEU A 89 14.95 14.89 13.61
N ASP A 90 13.99 14.32 14.35
CA ASP A 90 13.89 14.50 15.80
C ASP A 90 15.06 13.84 16.55
N THR A 91 15.47 12.64 16.11
CA THR A 91 16.58 11.90 16.77
C THR A 91 17.93 12.59 16.59
N LYS A 92 18.10 13.41 15.55
CA LYS A 92 19.33 14.19 15.35
C LYS A 92 19.31 15.56 16.03
N ALA A 93 18.17 16.01 16.57
CA ALA A 93 17.99 17.39 17.03
C ALA A 93 17.96 17.57 18.56
N ASN A 94 17.75 16.54 19.39
CA ASN A 94 17.89 16.64 20.86
C ASN A 94 17.76 15.26 21.56
N PRO A 95 18.73 14.82 22.39
CA PRO A 95 18.59 13.59 23.17
C PRO A 95 17.87 13.78 24.54
N ASP A 96 17.62 15.01 25.00
CA ASP A 96 17.31 15.28 26.43
C ASP A 96 15.89 15.78 26.75
N TYR A 97 14.84 15.32 26.05
CA TYR A 97 13.46 15.61 26.49
C TYR A 97 12.48 14.42 26.31
N PRO A 98 11.72 14.03 27.35
CA PRO A 98 10.70 13.01 27.24
C PRO A 98 9.52 13.53 26.40
N LYS A 99 9.17 12.79 25.35
CA LYS A 99 8.06 13.12 24.44
C LYS A 99 6.73 13.10 25.19
N SER A 100 6.05 14.25 25.23
CA SER A 100 4.67 14.38 25.67
C SER A 100 3.72 13.78 24.65
N GLU A 101 3.01 12.75 25.07
CA GLU A 101 1.82 12.22 24.39
C GLU A 101 0.69 13.24 24.51
N THR A 102 0.17 13.82 23.42
CA THR A 102 -1.20 14.37 23.38
C THR A 102 -1.76 14.44 21.94
N SER A 103 -2.54 13.41 21.58
CA SER A 103 -3.87 13.43 20.88
C SER A 103 -3.99 13.80 19.36
N PRO A 104 -5.01 13.34 18.59
CA PRO A 104 -6.20 12.53 18.95
C PRO A 104 -6.39 11.21 18.16
N GLN A 105 -6.96 10.26 18.89
CA GLN A 105 -7.73 9.08 18.50
C GLN A 105 -8.09 8.94 17.00
N THR A 106 -7.33 8.11 16.29
CA THR A 106 -7.88 7.24 15.24
C THR A 106 -7.48 5.81 15.60
N LYS A 107 -8.44 4.89 15.61
CA LYS A 107 -8.28 3.48 16.00
C LYS A 107 -7.47 2.70 14.98
N ASP A 108 -6.20 3.03 14.85
CA ASP A 108 -5.26 2.35 13.98
C ASP A 108 -4.09 1.90 14.86
N VAL A 109 -4.07 0.59 15.14
CA VAL A 109 -3.11 -0.09 16.01
C VAL A 109 -1.77 -0.19 15.28
N PHE A 110 -1.12 0.94 15.02
CA PHE A 110 0.21 0.96 14.41
C PHE A 110 1.27 1.03 15.51
N LYS A 111 2.10 -0.01 15.62
CA LYS A 111 3.20 -0.03 16.58
C LYS A 111 4.24 1.03 16.18
N PRO A 112 4.83 1.76 17.14
CA PRO A 112 5.73 2.89 16.86
C PRO A 112 7.08 2.51 16.20
N ASP A 113 7.33 1.22 16.00
CA ASP A 113 8.53 0.68 15.32
C ASP A 113 8.19 -0.14 14.06
N SER A 114 6.98 -0.01 13.52
CA SER A 114 6.56 -0.72 12.30
C SER A 114 7.36 -0.24 11.09
N HIS A 115 8.12 -1.13 10.45
CA HIS A 115 8.86 -0.84 9.22
C HIS A 115 8.31 -1.69 8.06
N PHE A 116 8.28 -1.11 6.85
CA PHE A 116 7.78 -1.78 5.67
C PHE A 116 8.86 -2.65 5.04
N SER A 117 8.56 -3.94 4.86
CA SER A 117 9.44 -4.86 4.12
C SER A 117 9.25 -4.71 2.63
N ALA A 118 8.00 -4.72 2.18
CA ALA A 118 7.64 -4.67 0.77
C ALA A 118 6.35 -3.87 0.57
N ILE A 119 6.32 -3.05 -0.49
CA ILE A 119 5.16 -2.30 -0.93
C ILE A 119 4.85 -2.71 -2.37
N PHE A 120 3.61 -3.14 -2.60
CA PHE A 120 3.11 -3.53 -3.91
C PHE A 120 2.22 -2.43 -4.48
N VAL A 121 2.44 -2.13 -5.76
CA VAL A 121 1.73 -1.07 -6.50
C VAL A 121 1.15 -1.60 -7.79
N ALA A 122 -0.17 -1.51 -7.96
CA ALA A 122 -0.84 -1.76 -9.22
C ALA A 122 -0.85 -0.49 -10.08
N ARG A 123 0.00 -0.43 -11.12
CA ARG A 123 0.16 0.78 -11.97
C ARG A 123 -0.89 0.93 -13.08
N SER A 124 -1.69 -0.10 -13.35
CA SER A 124 -2.43 -0.20 -14.61
C SER A 124 -3.57 0.81 -14.81
N ASP A 125 -4.10 1.37 -13.72
CA ASP A 125 -5.31 2.21 -13.73
C ASP A 125 -5.12 3.53 -12.95
N GLN A 126 -3.87 3.90 -12.63
CA GLN A 126 -3.57 5.04 -11.77
C GLN A 126 -2.79 6.12 -12.52
N PRO A 127 -3.12 7.41 -12.33
CA PRO A 127 -2.37 8.50 -12.95
C PRO A 127 -0.91 8.49 -12.45
N PRO A 128 0.06 8.82 -13.33
CA PRO A 128 1.49 8.73 -13.01
C PRO A 128 1.90 9.62 -11.83
N ILE A 129 1.16 10.71 -11.59
CA ILE A 129 1.40 11.64 -10.47
C ILE A 129 1.26 10.99 -9.09
N LEU A 130 0.44 9.95 -8.96
CA LEU A 130 0.29 9.23 -7.70
C LEU A 130 1.47 8.30 -7.40
N ASN A 131 2.24 7.92 -8.43
CA ASN A 131 3.33 6.96 -8.32
C ASN A 131 4.71 7.61 -8.42
N SER A 132 4.81 8.85 -8.91
CA SER A 132 6.08 9.53 -9.16
C SER A 132 6.89 9.79 -7.89
N HIS A 133 6.21 10.14 -6.80
CA HIS A 133 6.81 10.47 -5.51
C HIS A 133 7.04 9.25 -4.60
N LEU A 134 6.43 8.11 -4.94
CA LEU A 134 6.46 6.93 -4.09
C LEU A 134 7.88 6.32 -3.91
N PRO A 135 8.69 6.15 -4.98
CA PRO A 135 10.07 5.68 -4.79
C PRO A 135 10.88 6.61 -3.90
N GLN A 136 10.63 7.92 -4.01
CA GLN A 136 11.34 8.92 -3.23
C GLN A 136 11.04 8.80 -1.73
N ILE A 137 9.76 8.75 -1.37
CA ILE A 137 9.35 8.66 0.04
C ILE A 137 9.75 7.31 0.66
N ILE A 138 9.73 6.23 -0.13
CA ILE A 138 10.19 4.92 0.32
C ILE A 138 11.69 4.95 0.62
N ALA A 139 12.53 5.48 -0.28
CA ALA A 139 13.96 5.49 -0.01
C ALA A 139 14.33 6.41 1.16
N THR A 140 13.62 7.53 1.36
CA THR A 140 13.84 8.40 2.52
C THR A 140 13.41 7.72 3.83
N ALA A 141 12.27 7.02 3.82
CA ALA A 141 11.80 6.25 4.97
C ALA A 141 12.69 5.02 5.26
N SER A 142 13.24 4.39 4.23
CA SER A 142 14.20 3.29 4.37
C SER A 142 15.51 3.76 5.01
N LYS A 143 16.04 4.91 4.55
CA LYS A 143 17.21 5.57 5.15
C LYS A 143 16.96 6.02 6.59
N ALA A 144 15.70 6.12 7.03
CA ALA A 144 15.34 6.50 8.40
C ALA A 144 15.62 5.40 9.43
N HIS A 145 15.60 4.15 9.00
CA HIS A 145 15.78 2.99 9.86
C HIS A 145 17.02 2.21 9.44
N PRO A 146 18.24 2.71 9.75
CA PRO A 146 19.49 2.06 9.32
C PRO A 146 19.69 0.67 9.96
N THR A 147 18.94 0.35 11.01
CA THR A 147 18.98 -0.95 11.69
C THR A 147 18.11 -2.02 11.00
N LYS A 148 17.24 -1.63 10.07
CA LYS A 148 16.28 -2.52 9.40
C LYS A 148 16.59 -2.65 7.90
N PRO A 149 16.21 -3.78 7.27
CA PRO A 149 16.46 -4.01 5.85
C PRO A 149 15.68 -3.02 4.99
N SER A 150 16.22 -2.62 3.84
CA SER A 150 15.57 -1.61 3.01
C SER A 150 14.23 -2.04 2.42
N THR A 151 13.27 -1.11 2.40
CA THR A 151 11.92 -1.33 1.86
C THR A 151 11.95 -1.54 0.35
N ARG A 152 11.31 -2.61 -0.13
CA ARG A 152 11.25 -2.96 -1.56
C ARG A 152 9.96 -2.47 -2.21
N LEU A 153 10.05 -1.94 -3.42
CA LEU A 153 8.89 -1.51 -4.21
C LEU A 153 8.64 -2.49 -5.37
N VAL A 154 7.53 -3.19 -5.32
CA VAL A 154 7.13 -4.18 -6.33
C VAL A 154 6.00 -3.64 -7.18
N GLN A 155 6.22 -3.59 -8.49
CA GLN A 155 5.18 -3.22 -9.44
C GLN A 155 4.39 -4.45 -9.84
N LEU A 156 3.07 -4.39 -9.66
CA LEU A 156 2.18 -5.48 -10.00
C LEU A 156 1.71 -5.37 -11.47
N PRO A 157 1.51 -6.50 -12.16
CA PRO A 157 1.01 -6.53 -13.52
C PRO A 157 -0.45 -6.08 -13.59
N LYS A 158 -0.90 -5.75 -14.80
CA LYS A 158 -2.29 -5.34 -15.06
C LYS A 158 -3.26 -6.44 -14.60
N GLY A 159 -4.34 -6.04 -13.92
CA GLY A 159 -5.39 -6.96 -13.44
C GLY A 159 -5.12 -7.66 -12.10
N SER A 160 -3.93 -7.50 -11.52
CA SER A 160 -3.60 -7.97 -10.17
C SER A 160 -4.44 -7.30 -9.08
N GLU A 161 -4.78 -6.02 -9.27
CA GLU A 161 -5.64 -5.22 -8.37
C GLU A 161 -6.96 -5.95 -8.05
N ILE A 162 -7.63 -6.48 -9.08
CA ILE A 162 -8.92 -7.18 -8.92
C ILE A 162 -8.72 -8.46 -8.12
N ARG A 163 -7.63 -9.19 -8.35
CA ARG A 163 -7.32 -10.44 -7.63
C ARG A 163 -7.01 -10.19 -6.17
N ILE A 164 -6.23 -9.15 -5.88
CA ILE A 164 -5.89 -8.72 -4.52
C ILE A 164 -7.12 -8.18 -3.79
N ALA A 165 -7.94 -7.38 -4.47
CA ALA A 165 -9.20 -6.88 -3.94
C ALA A 165 -10.16 -8.02 -3.59
N ALA A 166 -10.28 -9.03 -4.46
CA ALA A 166 -11.06 -10.23 -4.19
C ALA A 166 -10.52 -11.03 -3.00
N ALA A 167 -9.20 -11.23 -2.92
CA ALA A 167 -8.57 -11.95 -1.81
C ALA A 167 -8.70 -11.23 -0.47
N LEU A 168 -8.75 -9.89 -0.46
CA LEU A 168 -8.95 -9.06 0.74
C LEU A 168 -10.43 -8.81 1.07
N GLY A 169 -11.37 -9.20 0.20
CA GLY A 169 -12.78 -8.83 0.36
C GLY A 169 -13.03 -7.32 0.29
N LEU A 170 -12.22 -6.59 -0.47
CA LEU A 170 -12.32 -5.15 -0.69
C LEU A 170 -12.82 -4.84 -2.09
N SER A 171 -13.43 -3.67 -2.29
CA SER A 171 -13.94 -3.25 -3.60
C SER A 171 -12.80 -3.03 -4.60
N ARG A 172 -11.74 -2.32 -4.19
CA ARG A 172 -10.56 -2.00 -4.99
C ARG A 172 -9.33 -1.87 -4.07
N VAL A 173 -8.17 -2.37 -4.50
CA VAL A 173 -6.91 -2.29 -3.73
C VAL A 173 -5.74 -2.06 -4.70
N SER A 174 -5.26 -0.82 -4.77
CA SER A 174 -4.17 -0.43 -5.67
C SER A 174 -2.80 -0.45 -4.99
N PHE A 175 -2.76 -0.26 -3.67
CA PHE A 175 -1.55 -0.21 -2.87
C PHE A 175 -1.67 -1.16 -1.68
N LEU A 176 -0.61 -1.95 -1.46
CA LEU A 176 -0.53 -2.94 -0.39
C LEU A 176 0.88 -2.89 0.22
N GLY A 177 0.98 -2.68 1.52
CA GLY A 177 2.22 -2.72 2.27
C GLY A 177 2.26 -3.91 3.21
N ILE A 178 3.41 -4.58 3.28
CA ILE A 178 3.71 -5.65 4.24
C ILE A 178 4.74 -5.13 5.23
N LEU A 179 4.45 -5.27 6.52
CA LEU A 179 5.36 -4.96 7.61
C LEU A 179 6.33 -6.12 7.89
N ASP A 180 7.52 -5.81 8.40
CA ASP A 180 8.58 -6.80 8.68
C ASP A 180 8.18 -7.93 9.65
N ASP A 181 7.26 -7.65 10.59
CA ASP A 181 6.84 -8.60 11.62
C ASP A 181 5.68 -9.52 11.18
N SER A 182 5.36 -9.57 9.88
CA SER A 182 4.21 -10.33 9.39
C SER A 182 4.44 -11.85 9.44
N PRO A 183 3.57 -12.61 10.13
CA PRO A 183 3.64 -14.07 10.12
C PRO A 183 3.28 -14.58 8.70
N ASN A 184 4.00 -15.60 8.24
CA ASN A 184 3.84 -16.25 6.93
C ASN A 184 4.30 -15.44 5.69
N SER A 185 4.82 -14.22 5.84
CA SER A 185 5.32 -13.44 4.70
C SER A 185 6.84 -13.58 4.46
N LYS A 186 7.60 -14.19 5.38
CA LYS A 186 9.07 -14.25 5.33
C LYS A 186 9.61 -14.80 4.01
N ALA A 187 9.13 -15.97 3.58
CA ALA A 187 9.56 -16.58 2.31
C ALA A 187 9.28 -15.69 1.08
N LEU A 188 8.19 -14.94 1.12
CA LEU A 188 7.83 -14.00 0.08
C LEU A 188 8.71 -12.75 0.11
N VAL A 189 9.00 -12.24 1.30
CA VAL A 189 9.90 -11.11 1.51
C VAL A 189 11.32 -11.45 1.03
N ASP A 190 11.81 -12.64 1.34
CA ASP A 190 13.15 -13.09 0.94
C ASP A 190 13.24 -13.22 -0.59
N LEU A 191 12.23 -13.82 -1.24
CA LEU A 191 12.15 -13.87 -2.70
C LEU A 191 12.13 -12.48 -3.34
N ILE A 192 11.43 -11.51 -2.72
CA ILE A 192 11.40 -10.13 -3.21
C ILE A 192 12.77 -9.46 -3.03
N ARG A 193 13.48 -9.73 -1.94
CA ARG A 193 14.83 -9.19 -1.72
C ARG A 193 15.83 -9.72 -2.75
N ASP A 194 15.66 -10.97 -3.19
CA ASP A 194 16.51 -11.56 -4.22
C ASP A 194 16.16 -11.05 -5.63
N CYS A 195 14.87 -10.84 -5.91
CA CYS A 195 14.40 -10.46 -7.25
C CYS A 195 14.35 -8.94 -7.48
N VAL A 196 14.23 -8.12 -6.44
CA VAL A 196 13.98 -6.68 -6.55
C VAL A 196 15.06 -5.87 -5.84
N GLU A 197 15.76 -5.07 -6.64
CA GLU A 197 16.83 -4.19 -6.19
C GLU A 197 16.34 -3.09 -5.24
N GLU A 198 17.29 -2.46 -4.55
CA GLU A 198 17.00 -1.41 -3.60
C GLU A 198 16.74 -0.11 -4.35
N ILE A 199 15.79 0.68 -3.86
CA ILE A 199 15.49 1.98 -4.46
C ILE A 199 16.60 2.95 -4.09
N GLN A 200 17.48 3.24 -5.04
CA GLN A 200 18.47 4.31 -4.92
C GLN A 200 17.95 5.60 -5.54
N ILE A 201 18.26 6.74 -4.92
CA ILE A 201 17.87 8.07 -5.41
C ILE A 201 19.15 8.83 -5.75
N PRO A 202 19.60 8.81 -7.02
CA PRO A 202 20.88 9.38 -7.42
C PRO A 202 21.01 10.86 -7.07
N TRP A 203 19.97 11.67 -7.37
CA TRP A 203 19.99 13.11 -7.10
C TRP A 203 20.11 13.44 -5.60
N LEU A 204 19.63 12.56 -4.71
CA LEU A 204 19.73 12.78 -3.26
C LEU A 204 21.16 12.56 -2.78
N ASP A 205 21.87 11.60 -3.37
CA ASP A 205 23.27 11.34 -3.05
C ASP A 205 24.18 12.38 -3.73
N GLU A 206 23.83 12.88 -4.91
CA GLU A 206 24.46 14.04 -5.55
C GLU A 206 24.29 15.31 -4.71
N ALA A 207 23.09 15.57 -4.19
CA ALA A 207 22.84 16.70 -3.30
C ALA A 207 23.71 16.66 -2.02
N ARG A 208 24.07 15.46 -1.54
CA ARG A 208 25.00 15.30 -0.42
C ARG A 208 26.45 15.63 -0.77
N LYS A 209 26.84 15.50 -2.04
CA LYS A 209 28.22 15.79 -2.49
C LYS A 209 28.53 17.29 -2.52
N THR A 210 27.54 18.17 -2.31
CA THR A 210 27.71 19.65 -2.32
C THR A 210 28.39 20.19 -3.57
N GLU A 211 28.27 19.46 -4.69
CA GLU A 211 28.80 19.87 -5.98
C GLU A 211 27.77 20.76 -6.69
N TYR A 212 28.23 21.91 -7.18
CA TYR A 212 27.39 22.80 -7.97
C TYR A 212 27.16 22.22 -9.37
N LEU A 213 25.90 22.01 -9.75
CA LEU A 213 25.51 21.63 -11.11
C LEU A 213 25.16 22.89 -11.91
N GLY A 214 25.82 23.06 -13.06
CA GLY A 214 25.54 24.17 -13.98
C GLY A 214 24.13 24.12 -14.59
N THR A 215 23.66 25.25 -15.12
CA THR A 215 22.31 25.38 -15.69
C THR A 215 22.17 24.56 -16.98
N LYS A 216 21.14 23.71 -17.06
CA LYS A 216 20.79 22.95 -18.26
C LYS A 216 19.56 23.57 -18.93
N ILE A 217 19.79 24.40 -19.95
CA ILE A 217 18.73 25.08 -20.70
C ILE A 217 18.29 24.19 -21.87
N ASN A 218 17.06 23.68 -21.83
CA ASN A 218 16.46 22.92 -22.92
C ASN A 218 15.49 23.82 -23.71
N SER A 219 15.61 23.89 -25.03
CA SER A 219 14.64 24.56 -25.90
C SER A 219 13.57 23.58 -26.37
N ILE A 220 12.30 23.86 -26.07
CA ILE A 220 11.15 23.07 -26.55
C ILE A 220 10.48 23.85 -27.67
N GLN A 221 10.32 23.24 -28.84
CA GLN A 221 9.56 23.84 -29.94
C GLN A 221 8.07 23.85 -29.59
N THR A 222 7.46 25.03 -29.60
CA THR A 222 6.02 25.20 -29.42
C THR A 222 5.42 25.85 -30.66
N SER A 223 4.31 25.30 -31.15
CA SER A 223 3.52 25.89 -32.22
C SER A 223 2.82 27.14 -31.67
N ILE A 224 3.07 28.28 -32.31
CA ILE A 224 2.37 29.54 -32.03
C ILE A 224 1.12 29.52 -32.93
N GLY A 225 -0.07 29.72 -32.35
CA GLY A 225 -1.34 29.72 -33.09
C GLY A 225 -1.35 30.76 -34.21
N ALA A 226 -2.11 30.49 -35.28
CA ALA A 226 -2.16 31.35 -36.46
C ALA A 226 -2.57 32.80 -36.09
N VAL A 227 -1.74 33.76 -36.50
CA VAL A 227 -2.04 35.19 -36.36
C VAL A 227 -3.22 35.52 -37.27
N LYS A 228 -4.30 36.06 -36.71
CA LYS A 228 -5.44 36.54 -37.51
C LYS A 228 -4.95 37.69 -38.42
N ALA A 229 -5.06 37.49 -39.73
CA ALA A 229 -4.88 38.56 -40.72
C ALA A 229 -5.93 39.65 -40.47
N LYS A 230 -5.47 40.90 -40.50
CA LYS A 230 -6.26 42.10 -40.21
C LYS A 230 -7.04 42.55 -41.44
#